data_AF-A0A7W9DHX8-F1
#
_entry.id   AF-A0A7W9DHX8-F1
#
_cell.length_a   1.000
_cell.length_b   1.000
_cell.length_c   1.000
_cell.angle_alpha   90.00
_cell.angle_beta   90.00
_cell.angle_gamma   90.00
#
_symmetry.space_group_name_H-M   'P 1'
#
loop_
_entity.id
_entity.type
_entity.pdbx_description
1 polymer ?
#
loop_
_entity_poly.entity_id
_entity_poly.type
_entity_poly.pdbx_seq_one_letter_code
_entity_poly.pdbx_strand_id
1 'polypeptide(L)'
;MLEINNKEDIIIPFDKIGDNDWKIKTSQIIEALATNWNDELKDPISTTEISALETRLGTTLPEGLNIFYQTFGLANIGEELQDFNTIGWLKDTGAADPEYGLDFTPEESELLPHLVTFSDCLGNGNMFCFHSETKEIYFFDHDETPNIIKMFSTVDEYIKGCLIFAQSDLFGENTTQDDVDKWNEEIIEKLIGKNKLRKWRYFSGWK
;
A
#
# COMPACT_ATOMS: atom_id res chain seq x y z
N MET A 1 -7.24 -23.78 -5.44
CA MET A 1 -6.88 -22.52 -4.74
C MET A 1 -5.52 -22.12 -5.27
N LEU A 2 -5.19 -20.82 -5.35
CA LEU A 2 -3.81 -20.43 -5.63
C LEU A 2 -2.96 -20.89 -4.44
N GLU A 3 -1.90 -21.64 -4.72
CA GLU A 3 -0.98 -22.17 -3.71
C GLU A 3 0.46 -21.93 -4.17
N ILE A 4 1.27 -21.33 -3.32
CA ILE A 4 2.67 -21.01 -3.58
C ILE A 4 3.54 -22.13 -3.02
N ASN A 5 4.06 -22.97 -3.92
CA ASN A 5 4.97 -24.06 -3.54
C ASN A 5 6.43 -23.69 -3.81
N ASN A 6 6.66 -22.83 -4.80
CA ASN A 6 7.98 -22.36 -5.22
C ASN A 6 7.94 -20.85 -5.50
N LYS A 7 9.12 -20.23 -5.57
CA LYS A 7 9.25 -18.81 -5.87
C LYS A 7 8.61 -18.41 -7.20
N GLU A 8 8.69 -19.27 -8.21
CA GLU A 8 8.14 -19.05 -9.54
C GLU A 8 6.61 -19.04 -9.57
N ASP A 9 5.95 -19.54 -8.52
CA ASP A 9 4.50 -19.53 -8.38
C ASP A 9 3.99 -18.13 -7.95
N ILE A 10 4.87 -17.26 -7.43
CA ILE A 10 4.50 -15.89 -7.02
C ILE A 10 4.07 -15.10 -8.24
N ILE A 11 2.83 -14.61 -8.21
CA ILE A 11 2.26 -13.82 -9.28
C ILE A 11 2.76 -12.39 -9.15
N ILE A 12 3.51 -11.94 -10.16
CA ILE A 12 3.78 -10.50 -10.36
C ILE A 12 2.54 -9.90 -11.04
N PRO A 13 1.76 -9.04 -10.36
CA PRO A 13 0.40 -8.72 -10.79
C PRO A 13 0.38 -7.88 -12.06
N PHE A 14 1.32 -6.94 -12.20
CA PHE A 14 1.39 -6.03 -13.35
C PHE A 14 2.73 -5.28 -13.38
N ASP A 15 3.04 -4.64 -14.51
CA ASP A 15 4.06 -3.61 -14.58
C ASP A 15 3.46 -2.24 -14.25
N LYS A 16 2.37 -1.88 -14.94
CA LYS A 16 1.51 -0.73 -14.66
C LYS A 16 0.04 -1.17 -14.49
N ILE A 17 -0.69 -0.52 -13.60
CA ILE A 17 -2.14 -0.70 -13.47
C ILE A 17 -2.82 -0.22 -14.75
N GLY A 18 -3.66 -1.07 -15.32
CA GLY A 18 -4.27 -0.84 -16.64
C GLY A 18 -3.65 -1.64 -17.78
N ASP A 19 -2.48 -2.25 -17.58
CA ASP A 19 -1.80 -3.07 -18.60
C ASP A 19 -2.56 -4.36 -18.95
N ASN A 20 -2.20 -5.01 -20.05
CA ASN A 20 -2.79 -6.29 -20.40
C ASN A 20 -2.64 -7.30 -19.24
N ASP A 21 -3.71 -8.06 -18.98
CA ASP A 21 -3.80 -9.08 -17.94
C ASP A 21 -3.71 -8.60 -16.48
N TRP A 22 -3.53 -7.29 -16.20
CA TRP A 22 -3.46 -6.78 -14.82
C TRP A 22 -4.68 -7.20 -14.00
N LYS A 23 -5.89 -7.05 -14.57
CA LYS A 23 -7.13 -7.44 -13.91
C LYS A 23 -7.15 -8.93 -13.59
N ILE A 24 -6.71 -9.77 -14.53
CA ILE A 24 -6.73 -11.23 -14.39
C ILE A 24 -5.82 -11.64 -13.24
N LYS A 25 -4.55 -11.20 -13.27
CA LYS A 25 -3.56 -11.56 -12.26
C LYS A 25 -3.90 -10.99 -10.89
N THR A 26 -4.33 -9.73 -10.82
CA THR A 26 -4.74 -9.10 -9.55
C THR A 26 -5.99 -9.77 -8.98
N SER A 27 -6.98 -10.15 -9.81
CA SER A 27 -8.16 -10.89 -9.35
C SER A 27 -7.77 -12.24 -8.77
N GLN A 28 -6.87 -12.99 -9.43
CA GLN A 28 -6.39 -14.28 -8.92
C GLN A 28 -5.79 -14.17 -7.51
N ILE A 29 -5.02 -13.12 -7.24
CA ILE A 29 -4.44 -12.87 -5.91
C ILE A 29 -5.54 -12.50 -4.91
N ILE A 30 -6.36 -11.48 -5.20
CA ILE A 30 -7.38 -10.97 -4.28
C ILE A 30 -8.43 -12.04 -3.94
N GLU A 31 -8.89 -12.82 -4.93
CA GLU A 31 -9.86 -13.90 -4.73
C GLU A 31 -9.29 -15.04 -3.88
N ALA A 32 -8.01 -15.37 -4.08
CA ALA A 32 -7.34 -16.39 -3.28
C ALA A 32 -7.19 -15.93 -1.82
N LEU A 33 -6.80 -14.67 -1.59
CA LEU A 33 -6.71 -14.08 -0.25
C LEU A 33 -8.06 -14.03 0.44
N ALA A 34 -9.10 -13.55 -0.24
CA ALA A 34 -10.47 -13.51 0.29
C ALA A 34 -10.95 -14.91 0.69
N THR A 35 -10.66 -15.92 -0.13
CA THR A 35 -10.99 -17.32 0.21
C THR A 35 -10.20 -17.81 1.42
N ASN A 36 -8.89 -17.53 1.47
CA ASN A 36 -8.00 -17.98 2.56
C ASN A 36 -8.36 -17.34 3.91
N TRP A 37 -8.68 -16.05 3.92
CA TRP A 37 -9.07 -15.31 5.12
C TRP A 37 -10.56 -15.40 5.45
N ASN A 38 -11.35 -16.07 4.60
CA ASN A 38 -12.80 -16.13 4.71
C ASN A 38 -13.43 -14.71 4.79
N ASP A 39 -12.99 -13.83 3.89
CA ASP A 39 -13.45 -12.44 3.73
C ASP A 39 -14.25 -12.29 2.43
N GLU A 40 -15.06 -11.23 2.36
CA GLU A 40 -15.82 -10.88 1.16
C GLU A 40 -15.02 -9.95 0.25
N LEU A 41 -15.13 -10.20 -1.06
CA LEU A 41 -14.62 -9.29 -2.08
C LEU A 41 -15.31 -7.92 -1.96
N LYS A 42 -14.53 -6.85 -2.13
CA LYS A 42 -15.08 -5.49 -2.09
C LYS A 42 -15.65 -5.10 -3.45
N ASP A 43 -16.74 -4.34 -3.42
CA ASP A 43 -17.36 -3.80 -4.61
C ASP A 43 -16.49 -2.70 -5.25
N PRO A 44 -16.45 -2.62 -6.60
CA PRO A 44 -15.83 -1.50 -7.29
C PRO A 44 -16.43 -0.15 -6.89
N ILE A 45 -15.58 0.84 -6.67
CA ILE A 45 -16.01 2.20 -6.31
C ILE A 45 -16.36 2.99 -7.56
N SER A 46 -17.47 3.74 -7.52
CA SER A 46 -17.92 4.50 -8.68
C SER A 46 -17.04 5.73 -8.95
N THR A 47 -16.99 6.17 -10.21
CA THR A 47 -16.34 7.43 -10.59
C THR A 47 -16.95 8.65 -9.89
N THR A 48 -18.22 8.57 -9.50
CA THR A 48 -18.91 9.67 -8.78
C THR A 48 -18.38 9.78 -7.35
N GLU A 49 -18.20 8.66 -6.66
CA GLU A 49 -17.62 8.63 -5.31
C GLU A 49 -16.16 9.10 -5.32
N ILE A 50 -15.37 8.64 -6.29
CA ILE A 50 -13.99 9.11 -6.47
C ILE A 50 -13.94 10.61 -6.75
N SER A 51 -14.80 11.11 -7.65
CA SER A 51 -14.85 12.55 -7.95
C SER A 51 -15.25 13.38 -6.72
N ALA A 52 -16.15 12.86 -5.88
CA ALA A 52 -16.54 13.51 -4.63
C ALA A 52 -15.38 13.56 -3.64
N LEU A 53 -14.60 12.47 -3.52
CA LEU A 53 -13.38 12.43 -2.73
C LEU A 53 -12.35 13.44 -3.24
N GLU A 54 -12.03 13.43 -4.53
CA GLU A 54 -11.07 14.35 -5.14
C GLU A 54 -11.49 15.82 -4.98
N THR A 55 -12.79 16.11 -5.10
CA THR A 55 -13.35 17.44 -4.84
C THR A 55 -13.15 17.86 -3.38
N ARG A 56 -13.42 16.95 -2.43
CA ARG A 56 -13.22 17.21 -1.00
C ARG A 56 -11.76 17.47 -0.67
N LEU A 57 -10.85 16.71 -1.28
CA LEU A 57 -9.41 16.86 -1.08
C LEU A 57 -8.84 18.08 -1.81
N GLY A 58 -9.48 18.56 -2.88
CA GLY A 58 -8.93 19.62 -3.73
C GLY A 58 -7.76 19.14 -4.60
N THR A 59 -7.62 17.83 -4.79
CA THR A 59 -6.61 17.20 -5.65
C THR A 59 -7.12 15.87 -6.18
N THR A 60 -6.54 15.39 -7.28
CA THR A 60 -6.84 14.08 -7.84
C THR A 60 -6.13 12.94 -7.10
N LEU A 61 -6.68 11.73 -7.16
CA LEU A 61 -5.95 10.52 -6.80
C LEU A 61 -4.84 10.25 -7.82
N PRO A 62 -3.78 9.52 -7.45
CA PRO A 62 -2.89 8.91 -8.43
C PRO A 62 -3.69 8.03 -9.41
N GLU A 63 -3.34 8.09 -10.71
CA GLU A 63 -4.10 7.40 -11.78
C GLU A 63 -4.30 5.90 -11.48
N GLY A 64 -3.24 5.20 -11.07
CA GLY A 64 -3.30 3.77 -10.74
C GLY A 64 -4.24 3.47 -9.57
N LEU A 65 -4.31 4.33 -8.57
CA LEU A 65 -5.19 4.16 -7.40
C LEU A 65 -6.66 4.33 -7.80
N ASN A 66 -6.93 5.32 -8.64
CA ASN A 66 -8.25 5.57 -9.21
C ASN A 66 -8.74 4.35 -10.02
N ILE A 67 -7.89 3.81 -10.92
CA ILE A 67 -8.21 2.61 -11.71
C ILE A 67 -8.39 1.38 -10.82
N PHE A 68 -7.55 1.23 -9.79
CA PHE A 68 -7.64 0.13 -8.83
C PHE A 68 -8.98 0.17 -8.08
N TYR A 69 -9.35 1.30 -7.48
CA TYR A 69 -10.62 1.45 -6.78
C TYR A 69 -11.84 1.19 -7.66
N GLN A 70 -11.82 1.65 -8.92
CA GLN A 70 -12.88 1.37 -9.89
C GLN A 70 -12.96 -0.10 -10.34
N THR A 71 -11.97 -0.93 -9.99
CA THR A 71 -11.93 -2.34 -10.40
C THR A 71 -12.10 -3.29 -9.23
N PHE A 72 -11.47 -2.99 -8.09
CA PHE A 72 -11.36 -3.87 -6.93
C PHE A 72 -11.85 -3.23 -5.62
N GLY A 73 -12.31 -1.98 -5.66
CA GLY A 73 -12.72 -1.26 -4.47
C GLY A 73 -11.59 -1.13 -3.45
N LEU A 74 -11.95 -1.14 -2.16
CA LEU A 74 -11.00 -1.16 -1.03
C LEU A 74 -10.56 -2.58 -0.70
N ALA A 75 -10.13 -3.35 -1.71
CA ALA A 75 -9.71 -4.74 -1.52
C ALA A 75 -8.61 -4.86 -0.47
N ASN A 76 -8.66 -5.93 0.33
CA ASN A 76 -7.56 -6.27 1.22
C ASN A 76 -6.38 -6.80 0.40
N ILE A 77 -5.30 -6.03 0.38
CA ILE A 77 -4.08 -6.31 -0.40
C ILE A 77 -2.89 -6.64 0.50
N GLY A 78 -3.13 -7.08 1.75
CA GLY A 78 -2.10 -7.28 2.77
C GLY A 78 -1.72 -6.00 3.52
N GLU A 79 -2.29 -4.87 3.13
CA GLU A 79 -2.28 -3.57 3.82
C GLU A 79 -3.72 -3.03 3.80
N GLU A 80 -4.05 -2.15 4.74
CA GLU A 80 -5.39 -1.55 4.82
C GLU A 80 -5.46 -0.28 3.96
N LEU A 81 -6.26 -0.32 2.89
CA LEU A 81 -6.62 0.87 2.13
C LEU A 81 -7.69 1.65 2.88
N GLN A 82 -7.47 2.95 3.07
CA GLN A 82 -8.35 3.79 3.88
C GLN A 82 -9.74 3.96 3.27
N ASP A 83 -10.75 4.00 4.14
CA ASP A 83 -12.10 4.39 3.76
C ASP A 83 -12.12 5.82 3.19
N PHE A 84 -13.00 6.07 2.23
CA PHE A 84 -13.08 7.37 1.57
C PHE A 84 -13.46 8.51 2.52
N ASN A 85 -14.05 8.22 3.68
CA ASN A 85 -14.33 9.23 4.70
C ASN A 85 -13.12 9.51 5.61
N THR A 86 -12.15 8.60 5.68
CA THR A 86 -10.95 8.75 6.52
C THR A 86 -9.75 9.29 5.75
N ILE A 87 -9.70 9.08 4.42
CA ILE A 87 -8.70 9.70 3.55
C ILE A 87 -8.69 11.23 3.76
N GLY A 88 -7.52 11.77 4.09
CA GLY A 88 -7.35 13.18 4.43
C GLY A 88 -5.91 13.65 4.31
N TRP A 89 -5.66 14.90 4.67
CA TRP A 89 -4.31 15.46 4.67
C TRP A 89 -3.54 15.04 5.91
N LEU A 90 -2.29 14.59 5.76
CA LEU A 90 -1.46 14.17 6.89
C LEU A 90 -1.30 15.29 7.94
N LYS A 91 -1.14 16.55 7.49
CA LYS A 91 -1.07 17.74 8.37
C LYS A 91 -2.30 17.96 9.26
N ASP A 92 -3.46 17.42 8.88
CA ASP A 92 -4.72 17.61 9.60
C ASP A 92 -5.03 16.43 10.52
N THR A 93 -4.15 15.41 10.54
CA THR A 93 -4.26 14.24 11.42
C THR A 93 -3.60 14.51 12.78
N GLY A 94 -4.01 13.77 13.82
CA GLY A 94 -3.34 13.81 15.12
C GLY A 94 -1.86 13.35 15.05
N ALA A 95 -1.48 12.62 14.01
CA ALA A 95 -0.09 12.26 13.73
C ALA A 95 0.80 13.46 13.37
N ALA A 96 0.24 14.63 13.06
CA ALA A 96 1.01 15.86 12.87
C ALA A 96 1.00 16.79 14.09
N ASP A 97 0.32 16.40 15.18
CA ASP A 97 0.15 17.26 16.35
C ASP A 97 1.38 17.18 17.28
N PRO A 98 1.99 18.33 17.66
CA PRO A 98 3.12 18.40 18.57
C PRO A 98 2.91 17.71 19.92
N GLU A 99 1.66 17.56 20.39
CA GLU A 99 1.36 16.85 21.63
C GLU A 99 1.74 15.37 21.57
N TYR A 100 1.79 14.77 20.37
CA TYR A 100 2.26 13.40 20.14
C TYR A 100 3.78 13.31 19.93
N GLY A 101 4.50 14.44 20.03
CA GLY A 101 5.96 14.47 20.11
C GLY A 101 6.70 14.24 18.80
N LEU A 102 6.04 14.43 17.66
CA LEU A 102 6.68 14.30 16.34
C LEU A 102 7.35 15.61 15.92
N ASP A 103 8.69 15.59 15.96
CA ASP A 103 9.54 16.70 15.53
C ASP A 103 9.92 16.53 14.06
N PHE A 104 9.08 17.04 13.15
CA PHE A 104 9.41 17.07 11.73
C PHE A 104 10.64 17.94 11.46
N THR A 105 11.55 17.44 10.64
CA THR A 105 12.63 18.23 10.06
C THR A 105 12.08 19.37 9.18
N PRO A 106 12.88 20.41 8.86
CA PRO A 106 12.45 21.47 7.95
C PRO A 106 11.97 20.94 6.59
N GLU A 107 12.67 19.96 6.03
CA GLU A 107 12.32 19.32 4.77
C GLU A 107 10.97 18.57 4.85
N GLU A 108 10.71 17.89 5.97
CA GLU A 108 9.44 17.20 6.21
C GLU A 108 8.29 18.18 6.43
N SER A 109 8.56 19.29 7.11
CA SER A 109 7.60 20.37 7.32
C SER A 109 7.17 21.03 6.01
N GLU A 110 8.08 21.12 5.03
CA GLU A 110 7.75 21.60 3.68
C GLU A 110 6.90 20.58 2.90
N LEU A 111 7.09 19.28 3.11
CA LEU A 111 6.33 18.22 2.44
C LEU A 111 4.93 18.02 3.04
N LEU A 112 4.79 18.16 4.36
CA LEU A 112 3.58 17.83 5.12
C LEU A 112 2.27 18.42 4.52
N PRO A 113 2.22 19.68 4.05
CA PRO A 113 1.02 20.26 3.48
C PRO A 113 0.56 19.64 2.16
N HIS A 114 1.43 18.84 1.53
CA HIS A 114 1.17 18.20 0.24
C HIS A 114 0.81 16.72 0.36
N LEU A 115 0.87 16.11 1.54
CA LEU A 115 0.66 14.67 1.70
C LEU A 115 -0.78 14.33 2.05
N VAL A 116 -1.39 13.46 1.25
CA VAL A 116 -2.73 12.90 1.47
C VAL A 116 -2.61 11.43 1.79
N THR A 117 -3.23 11.01 2.88
CA THR A 117 -3.20 9.63 3.39
C THR A 117 -4.12 8.75 2.54
N PHE A 118 -3.73 7.50 2.31
CA PHE A 118 -4.60 6.56 1.59
C PHE A 118 -4.49 5.10 2.03
N SER A 119 -3.53 4.77 2.90
CA SER A 119 -3.42 3.45 3.52
C SER A 119 -2.85 3.54 4.92
N ASP A 120 -3.36 2.67 5.78
CA ASP A 120 -2.90 2.44 7.15
C ASP A 120 -2.10 1.14 7.23
N CYS A 121 -0.93 1.20 7.87
CA CYS A 121 -0.07 0.03 8.05
C CYS A 121 -0.50 -0.71 9.31
N LEU A 122 -1.48 -1.62 9.17
CA LEU A 122 -1.95 -2.50 10.24
C LEU A 122 -2.40 -1.77 11.53
N GLY A 123 -2.91 -0.54 11.38
CA GLY A 123 -3.46 0.26 12.49
C GLY A 123 -2.44 0.69 13.55
N ASN A 124 -1.14 0.61 13.28
CA ASN A 124 -0.10 0.99 14.24
C ASN A 124 0.22 2.49 14.25
N GLY A 125 -0.39 3.29 13.37
CA GLY A 125 -0.12 4.73 13.25
C GLY A 125 0.82 5.10 12.10
N ASN A 126 1.50 4.12 11.50
CA ASN A 126 2.24 4.30 10.25
C ASN A 126 1.29 4.26 9.05
N MET A 127 1.59 5.09 8.05
CA MET A 127 0.66 5.35 6.96
C MET A 127 1.38 5.53 5.64
N PHE A 128 0.73 5.17 4.54
CA PHE A 128 1.15 5.59 3.21
C PHE A 128 0.35 6.81 2.76
N CYS A 129 1.08 7.77 2.19
CA CYS A 129 0.58 9.02 1.66
C CYS A 129 0.97 9.17 0.19
N PHE A 130 0.14 9.83 -0.61
CA PHE A 130 0.56 10.34 -1.91
C PHE A 130 0.76 11.85 -1.85
N HIS A 131 1.72 12.34 -2.63
CA HIS A 131 1.92 13.77 -2.80
C HIS A 131 0.86 14.33 -3.74
N SER A 132 0.13 15.34 -3.28
CA SER A 132 -1.01 15.97 -3.98
C SER A 132 -0.67 16.51 -5.36
N GLU A 133 0.57 16.93 -5.61
CA GLU A 133 1.02 17.40 -6.93
C GLU A 133 1.71 16.30 -7.76
N THR A 134 2.84 15.77 -7.28
CA THR A 134 3.67 14.81 -8.03
C THR A 134 3.11 13.39 -8.09
N LYS A 135 2.15 13.05 -7.22
CA LYS A 135 1.55 11.71 -7.05
C LYS A 135 2.55 10.63 -6.62
N GLU A 136 3.73 11.01 -6.18
CA GLU A 136 4.72 10.11 -5.59
C GLU A 136 4.26 9.62 -4.21
N ILE A 137 4.74 8.45 -3.80
CA ILE A 137 4.27 7.79 -2.58
C ILE A 137 5.31 7.91 -1.47
N TYR A 138 4.82 8.36 -0.33
CA TYR A 138 5.58 8.57 0.88
C TYR A 138 5.06 7.64 1.96
N PHE A 139 5.98 7.14 2.79
CA PHE A 139 5.67 6.47 4.02
C PHE A 139 5.84 7.45 5.17
N PHE A 140 4.81 7.53 6.00
CA PHE A 140 4.83 8.24 7.26
C PHE A 140 5.11 7.24 8.38
N ASP A 141 6.23 7.45 9.06
CA ASP A 141 6.72 6.69 10.20
C ASP A 141 6.51 7.53 11.47
N HIS A 142 5.64 7.07 12.36
CA HIS A 142 5.39 7.74 13.63
C HIS A 142 6.37 7.33 14.74
N ASP A 143 7.23 6.33 14.52
CA ASP A 143 8.14 5.77 15.52
C ASP A 143 9.58 6.29 15.38
N GLU A 144 10.05 6.49 14.13
CA GLU A 144 11.44 6.77 13.83
C GLU A 144 11.63 7.94 12.87
N THR A 145 12.65 8.77 13.14
CA THR A 145 13.12 9.79 12.19
C THR A 145 14.03 9.19 11.11
N PRO A 146 13.96 9.64 9.84
CA PRO A 146 12.98 10.59 9.31
C PRO A 146 11.55 10.00 9.29
N ASN A 147 10.58 10.81 9.69
CA ASN A 147 9.17 10.46 9.76
C ASN A 147 8.52 10.41 8.38
N ILE A 148 9.04 11.12 7.38
CA ILE A 148 8.49 11.12 6.02
C ILE A 148 9.55 10.64 5.05
N ILE A 149 9.27 9.50 4.40
CA ILE A 149 10.22 8.83 3.51
C ILE A 149 9.57 8.62 2.17
N LYS A 150 10.18 9.15 1.10
CA LYS A 150 9.76 8.82 -0.27
C LYS A 150 10.03 7.35 -0.56
N MET A 151 8.96 6.56 -0.66
CA MET A 151 9.04 5.12 -0.89
C MET A 151 8.96 4.76 -2.35
N PHE A 152 7.98 5.29 -3.08
CA PHE A 152 7.73 4.92 -4.47
C PHE A 152 7.54 6.13 -5.36
N SER A 153 7.83 5.95 -6.65
CA SER A 153 7.59 6.99 -7.65
C SER A 153 6.13 6.99 -8.09
N THR A 154 5.44 5.85 -7.98
CA THR A 154 4.04 5.69 -8.36
C THR A 154 3.28 4.80 -7.37
N VAL A 155 1.96 4.96 -7.31
CA VAL A 155 1.09 4.07 -6.51
C VAL A 155 1.08 2.63 -7.02
N ASP A 156 1.34 2.44 -8.31
CA ASP A 156 1.42 1.12 -8.94
C ASP A 156 2.52 0.27 -8.30
N GLU A 157 3.68 0.86 -8.00
CA GLU A 157 4.76 0.17 -7.31
C GLU A 157 4.37 -0.22 -5.88
N TYR A 158 3.63 0.65 -5.18
CA TYR A 158 3.11 0.38 -3.85
C TYR A 158 2.09 -0.79 -3.87
N ILE A 159 1.04 -0.71 -4.69
CA ILE A 159 0.00 -1.75 -4.79
C ILE A 159 0.60 -3.09 -5.24
N LYS A 160 1.55 -3.05 -6.20
CA LYS A 160 2.31 -4.23 -6.62
C LYS A 160 3.03 -4.88 -5.45
N GLY A 161 3.70 -4.08 -4.62
CA GLY A 161 4.40 -4.55 -3.44
C GLY A 161 3.47 -5.22 -2.43
N CYS A 162 2.33 -4.58 -2.12
CA CYS A 162 1.31 -5.12 -1.23
C CYS A 162 0.81 -6.48 -1.71
N LEU A 163 0.38 -6.56 -2.97
CA LEU A 163 -0.12 -7.81 -3.58
C LEU A 163 0.92 -8.93 -3.62
N ILE A 164 2.21 -8.60 -3.76
CA ILE A 164 3.29 -9.60 -3.68
C ILE A 164 3.41 -10.08 -2.23
N PHE A 165 3.51 -9.19 -1.25
CA PHE A 165 3.62 -9.59 0.16
C PHE A 165 2.41 -10.39 0.67
N ALA A 166 1.20 -10.03 0.26
CA ALA A 166 0.00 -10.73 0.69
C ALA A 166 -0.01 -12.22 0.29
N GLN A 167 0.69 -12.59 -0.78
CA GLN A 167 0.79 -13.99 -1.23
C GLN A 167 1.55 -14.89 -0.24
N SER A 168 2.23 -14.34 0.77
CA SER A 168 2.83 -15.12 1.86
C SER A 168 1.81 -16.00 2.58
N ASP A 169 0.55 -15.58 2.65
CA ASP A 169 -0.54 -16.33 3.30
C ASP A 169 -1.10 -17.46 2.42
N LEU A 170 -0.62 -17.60 1.19
CA LEU A 170 -1.08 -18.59 0.21
C LEU A 170 -0.07 -19.75 0.04
N PHE A 171 0.75 -20.03 1.05
CA PHE A 171 1.74 -21.11 1.00
C PHE A 171 1.08 -22.49 0.82
N GLY A 172 1.70 -23.34 0.00
CA GLY A 172 1.22 -24.71 -0.27
C GLY A 172 1.62 -25.72 0.82
N GLU A 173 1.12 -26.95 0.71
CA GLU A 173 1.32 -28.02 1.72
C GLU A 173 2.80 -28.32 2.05
N ASN A 174 3.70 -28.14 1.08
CA ASN A 174 5.12 -28.47 1.20
C ASN A 174 6.02 -27.25 1.44
N THR A 175 5.43 -26.08 1.70
CA THR A 175 6.12 -24.80 1.83
C THR A 175 5.64 -24.08 3.08
N THR A 176 6.48 -23.26 3.70
CA THR A 176 6.08 -22.45 4.86
C THR A 176 5.82 -21.00 4.47
N GLN A 177 5.01 -20.29 5.27
CA GLN A 177 4.83 -18.85 5.13
C GLN A 177 6.17 -18.11 5.11
N ASP A 178 7.11 -18.47 6.01
CA ASP A 178 8.46 -17.89 6.08
C ASP A 178 9.26 -18.07 4.78
N ASP A 179 9.06 -19.17 4.05
CA ASP A 179 9.73 -19.41 2.78
C ASP A 179 9.17 -18.50 1.69
N VAL A 180 7.84 -18.36 1.63
CA VAL A 180 7.17 -17.44 0.69
C VAL A 180 7.51 -15.98 1.02
N ASP A 181 7.53 -15.61 2.30
CA ASP A 181 7.95 -14.29 2.76
C ASP A 181 9.36 -13.95 2.28
N LYS A 182 10.33 -14.86 2.40
CA LYS A 182 11.69 -14.64 1.88
C LYS A 182 11.70 -14.44 0.37
N TRP A 183 10.92 -15.22 -0.37
CA TRP A 183 10.85 -15.06 -1.82
C TRP A 183 10.21 -13.73 -2.24
N ASN A 184 9.16 -13.31 -1.53
CA ASN A 184 8.52 -12.01 -1.68
C ASN A 184 9.52 -10.88 -1.41
N GLU A 185 10.26 -10.95 -0.29
CA GLU A 185 11.30 -9.98 0.04
C GLU A 185 12.40 -9.91 -1.02
N GLU A 186 12.86 -11.04 -1.56
CA GLU A 186 13.86 -11.04 -2.64
C GLU A 186 13.34 -10.40 -3.94
N ILE A 187 12.03 -10.44 -4.20
CA ILE A 187 11.40 -9.78 -5.34
C ILE A 187 11.28 -8.28 -5.06
N ILE A 188 10.78 -7.89 -3.90
CA ILE A 188 10.58 -6.48 -3.52
C ILE A 188 11.91 -5.76 -3.30
N GLU A 189 12.94 -6.42 -2.76
CA GLU A 189 14.28 -5.85 -2.64
C GLU A 189 14.82 -5.40 -4.01
N LYS A 190 14.56 -6.17 -5.07
CA LYS A 190 14.95 -5.78 -6.43
C LYS A 190 14.16 -4.60 -6.96
N LEU A 191 12.92 -4.41 -6.50
CA LEU A 191 12.04 -3.31 -6.92
C LEU A 191 12.40 -1.99 -6.24
N ILE A 192 12.60 -2.00 -4.92
CA ILE A 192 12.76 -0.77 -4.12
C ILE A 192 14.10 -0.64 -3.40
N GLY A 193 14.94 -1.67 -3.46
CA GLY A 193 16.19 -1.72 -2.73
C GLY A 193 16.01 -2.08 -1.26
N LYS A 194 17.08 -2.66 -0.69
CA LYS A 194 17.10 -3.20 0.68
C LYS A 194 16.70 -2.21 1.76
N ASN A 195 17.13 -0.96 1.66
CA ASN A 195 16.88 0.02 2.71
C ASN A 195 15.38 0.36 2.83
N LYS A 196 14.71 0.56 1.69
CA LYS A 196 13.26 0.81 1.66
C LYS A 196 12.48 -0.42 2.07
N LEU A 197 12.87 -1.61 1.60
CA LEU A 197 12.26 -2.87 2.05
C LEU A 197 12.35 -3.01 3.57
N ARG A 198 13.55 -2.81 4.14
CA ARG A 198 13.76 -2.93 5.59
C ARG A 198 12.91 -1.93 6.36
N LYS A 199 12.79 -0.70 5.83
CA LYS A 199 11.88 0.30 6.36
C LYS A 199 10.48 -0.32 6.31
N TRP A 200 9.93 -0.59 5.12
CA TRP A 200 8.57 -1.12 4.93
C TRP A 200 8.19 -2.28 5.86
N ARG A 201 9.01 -3.33 5.92
CA ARG A 201 8.62 -4.58 6.58
C ARG A 201 8.93 -4.64 8.07
N TYR A 202 9.92 -3.88 8.54
CA TYR A 202 10.50 -4.08 9.87
C TYR A 202 10.53 -2.82 10.73
N PHE A 203 9.74 -1.79 10.39
CA PHE A 203 9.59 -0.58 11.21
C PHE A 203 9.46 -0.94 12.70
N SER A 204 10.54 -0.69 13.45
CA SER A 204 10.68 -0.59 14.91
C SER A 204 9.91 -1.54 15.85
N GLY A 205 9.48 -2.74 15.43
CA GLY A 205 8.60 -3.58 16.26
C GLY A 205 8.99 -5.05 16.49
N TRP A 206 9.62 -5.71 15.53
CA TRP A 206 9.86 -7.16 15.63
C TRP A 206 11.35 -7.47 15.44
N LYS A 207 12.03 -7.72 16.57
CA LYS A 207 13.32 -8.38 16.65
C LYS A 207 13.12 -9.88 16.89
#